data_AF-A0A7J2NM48-F1
#
_entry.id   AF-A0A7J2NM48-F1
#
_cell.length_a   1.000
_cell.length_b   1.000
_cell.length_c   1.000
_cell.angle_alpha   90.00
_cell.angle_beta   90.00
_cell.angle_gamma   90.00
#
_symmetry.space_group_name_H-M   'P 1'
#
loop_
_entity.id
_entity.type
_entity.pdbx_description
1 polymer ?
#
loop_
_entity_poly.entity_id
_entity_poly.type
_entity_poly.pdbx_seq_one_letter_code
_entity_poly.pdbx_strand_id
1 'polypeptide(L)'
;MKTLVLSEEDVKKVLSLEEVTDAVESAFRMKGLGHAQMPPKQYLFMKKYNGDLRTMPAYLEENDAVAFKVVKSHPENREKHGMPTVMATSIL
;
A
#
# COMPACT_ATOMS: atom_id res chain seq x y z
N MET A 1 -6.50 7.64 22.85
CA MET A 1 -5.56 7.51 21.71
C MET A 1 -6.08 8.37 20.56
N LYS A 2 -5.21 9.08 19.82
CA LYS A 2 -5.60 9.88 18.64
C LYS A 2 -4.90 9.29 17.40
N THR A 3 -5.63 9.13 16.30
CA THR A 3 -5.10 8.67 15.01
C THR A 3 -4.79 9.87 14.14
N LEU A 4 -3.57 9.96 13.61
CA LEU A 4 -3.23 10.95 12.57
C LEU A 4 -3.76 10.44 11.22
N VAL A 5 -4.54 11.27 10.53
CA VAL A 5 -5.06 10.96 9.19
C VAL A 5 -4.34 11.88 8.21
N LEU A 6 -3.61 11.29 7.26
CA LEU A 6 -2.94 12.02 6.18
C LEU A 6 -3.73 11.84 4.89
N SER A 7 -4.11 12.95 4.28
CA SER A 7 -4.71 12.96 2.94
C SER A 7 -3.64 12.72 1.86
N GLU A 8 -4.07 12.48 0.62
CA GLU A 8 -3.17 12.41 -0.53
C GLU A 8 -2.32 13.69 -0.66
N GLU A 9 -2.91 14.86 -0.38
CA GLU A 9 -2.21 16.14 -0.43
C GLU A 9 -1.16 16.27 0.68
N ASP A 10 -1.45 15.76 1.88
CA ASP A 10 -0.49 15.77 2.98
C ASP A 10 0.70 14.87 2.67
N VAL A 11 0.44 13.68 2.14
CA VAL A 11 1.48 12.72 1.72
C VAL A 11 2.37 13.31 0.62
N LYS A 12 1.77 13.98 -0.38
CA LYS A 12 2.51 14.64 -1.48
C LYS A 12 3.43 15.77 -1.02
N LYS A 13 3.14 16.42 0.12
CA LYS A 13 3.96 17.50 0.66
C LYS A 13 5.19 17.00 1.41
N VAL A 14 5.18 15.74 1.87
CA VAL A 14 6.21 15.20 2.77
C VAL A 14 7.05 14.09 2.17
N LEU A 15 6.72 13.60 0.97
CA LEU A 15 7.49 12.56 0.28
C LEU A 15 8.15 13.10 -0.98
N SER A 16 9.46 12.92 -1.09
CA SER A 16 10.19 13.07 -2.36
C SER A 16 10.42 11.71 -3.03
N LEU A 17 10.65 11.73 -4.35
CA LEU A 17 10.93 10.50 -5.10
C LEU A 17 12.27 9.86 -4.69
N GLU A 18 13.25 10.67 -4.33
CA GLU A 18 14.57 10.23 -3.87
C GLU A 18 14.45 9.45 -2.57
N GLU A 19 13.82 10.03 -1.54
CA GLU A 19 13.57 9.36 -0.25
C GLU A 19 12.77 8.06 -0.41
N VAL A 20 11.76 8.06 -1.29
CA VAL A 20 10.96 6.85 -1.57
C VAL A 20 11.81 5.76 -2.21
N THR A 21 12.74 6.13 -3.10
CA THR A 21 13.60 5.16 -3.79
C THR A 21 14.54 4.49 -2.80
N ASP A 22 15.21 5.27 -1.97
CA ASP A 22 16.13 4.77 -0.93
C ASP A 22 15.40 3.88 0.09
N ALA A 23 14.21 4.30 0.53
CA ALA A 23 13.39 3.53 1.46
C ALA A 23 12.95 2.17 0.86
N VAL A 24 12.57 2.16 -0.42
CA VAL A 24 12.18 0.94 -1.13
C VAL A 24 13.38 0.01 -1.32
N GLU A 25 14.55 0.53 -1.73
CA GLU A 25 15.78 -0.25 -1.86
C GLU A 25 16.15 -0.93 -0.53
N SER A 26 16.13 -0.17 0.56
CA SER A 26 16.39 -0.70 1.91
C SER A 26 15.39 -1.80 2.28
N ALA A 27 14.09 -1.61 2.02
CA ALA A 27 13.06 -2.62 2.28
C ALA A 27 13.29 -3.92 1.48
N PHE A 28 13.74 -3.81 0.23
CA PHE A 28 14.13 -4.98 -0.57
C PHE A 28 15.38 -5.67 -0.01
N ARG A 29 16.38 -4.91 0.44
CA ARG A 29 17.58 -5.45 1.10
C ARG A 29 17.22 -6.22 2.37
N MET A 30 16.42 -5.63 3.28
CA MET A 30 15.92 -6.29 4.48
C MET A 30 15.20 -7.60 4.15
N LYS A 31 14.32 -7.58 3.15
CA LYS A 31 13.63 -8.79 2.69
C LYS A 31 14.61 -9.85 2.18
N GLY A 32 15.62 -9.46 1.41
CA GLY A 32 16.66 -10.37 0.91
C GLY A 32 17.50 -10.99 2.03
N LEU A 33 17.67 -10.28 3.14
CA LEU A 33 18.40 -10.74 4.33
C LEU A 33 17.51 -11.51 5.33
N GLY A 34 16.20 -11.59 5.10
CA GLY A 34 15.26 -12.26 5.99
C GLY A 34 14.76 -11.41 7.17
N HIS A 35 15.03 -10.11 7.17
CA HIS A 35 14.60 -9.15 8.22
C HIS A 35 13.27 -8.45 7.88
N ALA A 36 12.41 -9.11 7.11
CA ALA A 36 11.10 -8.59 6.75
C ALA A 36 10.05 -9.71 6.77
N GLN A 37 8.93 -9.46 7.44
CA GLN A 37 7.77 -10.33 7.44
C GLN A 37 6.74 -9.77 6.47
N MET A 38 6.59 -10.40 5.31
CA MET A 38 5.64 -9.97 4.28
C MET A 38 4.94 -11.19 3.69
N PRO A 39 3.84 -11.67 4.31
CA PRO A 39 3.11 -12.81 3.79
C PRO A 39 2.48 -12.50 2.42
N PRO A 40 2.08 -13.53 1.65
CA PRO A 40 1.34 -13.32 0.42
C PRO A 40 0.08 -12.47 0.65
N LYS A 41 -0.13 -11.48 -0.21
CA LYS A 41 -1.36 -10.67 -0.20
C LYS A 41 -2.59 -11.55 -0.32
N GLN A 42 -3.62 -11.27 0.47
CA GLN A 42 -4.89 -11.97 0.39
C GLN A 42 -5.78 -11.28 -0.66
N TYR A 43 -6.63 -12.07 -1.32
CA TYR A 43 -7.51 -11.61 -2.38
C TYR A 43 -8.97 -11.81 -2.01
N LEU A 44 -9.79 -10.82 -2.32
CA LEU A 44 -11.23 -10.92 -2.40
C LEU A 44 -11.68 -10.52 -3.81
N PHE A 45 -12.16 -11.49 -4.58
CA PHE A 45 -12.58 -11.26 -5.96
C PHE A 45 -14.05 -10.87 -6.04
N MET A 46 -14.32 -9.72 -6.64
CA MET A 46 -15.65 -9.18 -6.88
C MET A 46 -16.02 -9.36 -8.36
N LYS A 47 -16.24 -10.61 -8.79
CA LYS A 47 -16.48 -10.96 -10.21
C LYS A 47 -17.60 -10.13 -10.85
N LYS A 48 -18.69 -9.88 -10.11
CA LYS A 48 -19.82 -9.04 -10.55
C LYS A 48 -19.40 -7.62 -10.97
N TYR A 49 -18.31 -7.12 -10.40
CA TYR A 49 -17.81 -5.75 -10.61
C TYR A 49 -16.47 -5.72 -11.35
N ASN A 50 -16.03 -6.85 -11.92
CA ASN A 50 -14.74 -6.98 -12.61
C ASN A 50 -13.57 -6.40 -11.80
N GLY A 51 -13.48 -6.74 -10.51
CA GLY A 51 -12.47 -6.16 -9.63
C GLY A 51 -12.04 -7.06 -8.48
N ASP A 52 -11.02 -6.59 -7.76
CA ASP A 52 -10.47 -7.25 -6.58
C ASP A 52 -10.18 -6.27 -5.44
N LEU A 53 -10.20 -6.79 -4.23
CA LEU A 53 -9.66 -6.17 -3.03
C LEU A 53 -8.50 -7.02 -2.54
N ARG A 54 -7.41 -6.36 -2.13
CA ARG A 54 -6.22 -6.98 -1.59
C ARG A 54 -5.85 -6.36 -0.25
N THR A 55 -5.45 -7.22 0.67
CA THR A 55 -4.83 -6.83 1.94
C THR A 55 -3.35 -7.19 1.90
N MET A 56 -2.50 -6.27 2.31
CA MET A 56 -1.05 -6.38 2.20
C MET A 56 -0.40 -5.92 3.51
N PRO A 57 -0.26 -6.80 4.50
CA PRO A 57 0.52 -6.52 5.70
C PRO A 57 2.02 -6.71 5.44
N ALA A 58 2.85 -5.90 6.10
CA ALA A 58 4.29 -6.09 6.17
C ALA A 58 4.84 -5.56 7.50
N TYR A 59 5.88 -6.21 8.03
CA TYR A 59 6.70 -5.73 9.13
C TYR A 59 8.17 -5.72 8.67
N LEU A 60 8.85 -4.58 8.84
CA LEU A 60 10.27 -4.41 8.58
C LEU A 60 10.99 -4.31 9.92
N GLU A 61 11.81 -5.32 10.23
CA GLU A 61 12.37 -5.51 11.58
C GLU A 61 13.41 -4.44 11.92
N GLU A 62 14.30 -4.09 10.99
CA GLU A 62 15.34 -3.08 11.21
C GLU A 62 14.77 -1.67 11.42
N ASN A 63 13.60 -1.39 10.83
CA ASN A 63 12.91 -0.10 10.94
C ASN A 63 11.90 -0.06 12.08
N ASP A 64 11.62 -1.20 12.72
CA ASP A 64 10.49 -1.40 13.64
C ASP A 64 9.16 -0.84 13.09
N ALA A 65 8.91 -1.09 11.79
CA ALA A 65 7.79 -0.51 11.06
C ALA A 65 6.80 -1.59 10.63
N VAL A 66 5.58 -1.53 11.16
CA VAL A 66 4.45 -2.35 10.71
C VAL A 66 3.52 -1.50 9.86
N ALA A 67 3.05 -2.07 8.75
CA ALA A 67 2.10 -1.41 7.88
C ALA A 67 1.10 -2.41 7.29
N PHE A 68 -0.10 -1.92 7.03
CA PHE A 68 -1.16 -2.67 6.38
C PHE A 68 -1.78 -1.81 5.28
N LYS A 69 -1.73 -2.30 4.03
CA LYS A 69 -2.39 -1.64 2.89
C LYS A 69 -3.62 -2.41 2.46
N VAL A 70 -4.77 -1.73 2.41
CA VAL A 70 -5.96 -2.18 1.71
C VAL A 70 -6.00 -1.49 0.36
N VAL A 71 -6.05 -2.27 -0.71
CA VAL A 71 -6.10 -1.74 -2.08
C VAL A 71 -7.19 -2.43 -2.87
N LYS A 72 -7.94 -1.67 -3.67
CA LYS A 72 -8.91 -2.19 -4.63
C LYS A 72 -8.47 -1.86 -6.05
N SER A 73 -8.78 -2.76 -6.99
CA SER A 73 -8.55 -2.58 -8.41
C SER A 73 -9.82 -2.86 -9.21
N HIS A 74 -10.26 -1.89 -10.00
CA HIS A 74 -11.45 -1.98 -10.86
C HIS A 74 -11.11 -1.32 -12.22
N PRO A 75 -10.76 -2.09 -13.26
CA PRO A 75 -10.31 -1.57 -14.55
C PRO A 75 -11.30 -0.57 -15.19
N GLU A 76 -12.60 -0.80 -15.02
CA GLU A 76 -13.67 -0.01 -15.65
C GLU A 76 -14.04 1.26 -14.86
N ASN A 77 -13.41 1.54 -13.70
CA ASN A 77 -13.75 2.70 -12.86
C ASN A 77 -13.63 4.03 -13.60
N ARG A 78 -12.61 4.16 -14.46
CA ARG A 78 -12.35 5.40 -15.19
C ARG A 78 -13.48 5.71 -16.15
N GLU A 79 -13.92 4.72 -16.92
CA GLU A 79 -14.95 4.86 -17.93
C GLU A 79 -16.36 4.97 -17.32
N LYS A 80 -16.70 4.10 -16.37
CA LYS A 80 -18.07 4.02 -15.83
C LYS A 80 -18.37 5.06 -14.75
N HIS A 81 -17.35 5.54 -14.05
CA HIS A 81 -17.54 6.31 -12.83
C HIS A 81 -16.61 7.53 -12.70
N GLY A 82 -15.70 7.77 -13.65
CA GLY A 82 -14.70 8.84 -13.55
C GLY A 82 -13.71 8.67 -12.39
N MET A 83 -13.63 7.47 -11.80
CA MET A 83 -12.79 7.18 -10.63
C MET A 83 -11.44 6.54 -11.03
N PRO A 84 -10.42 6.59 -10.17
CA PRO A 84 -9.19 5.83 -10.37
C PRO A 84 -9.44 4.32 -10.43
N THR A 85 -8.67 3.63 -11.28
CA THR A 85 -8.66 2.16 -11.37
C THR A 85 -8.20 1.53 -10.06
N VAL A 86 -7.19 2.13 -9.43
CA VAL A 86 -6.60 1.67 -8.18
C VAL A 86 -6.84 2.72 -7.10
N MET A 87 -7.35 2.28 -5.96
CA MET A 87 -7.51 3.11 -4.77
C MET A 87 -6.99 2.32 -3.57
N ALA A 88 -6.23 2.97 -2.71
CA ALA A 88 -5.61 2.33 -1.56
C ALA A 88 -5.66 3.21 -0.31
N THR A 89 -5.62 2.56 0.84
CA THR A 89 -5.38 3.18 2.14
C THR A 89 -4.34 2.35 2.88
N SER A 90 -3.35 3.01 3.45
CA SER A 90 -2.34 2.40 4.30
C SER A 90 -2.61 2.77 5.75
N ILE A 91 -2.41 1.81 6.65
CA ILE A 91 -2.53 1.95 8.10
C ILE A 91 -1.17 1.56 8.68
N LEU A 92 -0.69 2.36 9.63
CA LEU A 92 0.53 2.13 10.41
C LEU A 92 0.14 1.79 11.85
#